data_AF-A0A7X7KH81-F1
#
_entry.id   AF-A0A7X7KH81-F1
#
_cell.length_a   1.000
_cell.length_b   1.000
_cell.length_c   1.000
_cell.angle_alpha   90.00
_cell.angle_beta   90.00
_cell.angle_gamma   90.00
#
_symmetry.space_group_name_H-M   'P 1'
#
loop_
_entity.id
_entity.type
_entity.pdbx_description
1 polymer ?
#
loop_
_entity_poly.entity_id
_entity_poly.type
_entity_poly.pdbx_seq_one_letter_code
_entity_poly.pdbx_strand_id
1 'polypeptide(L)' 'MSDVFMSLIHTCELCGANPFDYLTELERHADELTANPRDWMPWNYQATLAGPA' A
#
# COMPACT_ATOMS: atom_id res chain seq x y z
N MET A 1 -17.35 -5.35 11.79
CA MET A 1 -15.94 -5.67 12.13
C MET A 1 -15.30 -6.64 11.12
N SER A 2 -16.07 -7.46 10.39
CA SER A 2 -15.56 -8.28 9.27
C SER A 2 -15.61 -7.56 7.91
N ASP A 3 -16.49 -6.57 7.76
CA ASP A 3 -16.78 -5.83 6.53
C ASP A 3 -15.60 -4.95 6.05
N VAL A 4 -14.91 -4.28 6.97
CA VAL A 4 -13.76 -3.43 6.63
C VAL A 4 -12.62 -4.27 6.04
N PHE A 5 -12.28 -5.40 6.66
CA PHE A 5 -11.22 -6.29 6.17
C PHE A 5 -11.61 -6.98 4.87
N MET A 6 -12.86 -7.41 4.72
CA MET A 6 -13.34 -7.98 3.45
C MET A 6 -13.30 -6.94 2.33
N SER A 7 -13.68 -5.67 2.59
CA SER A 7 -13.60 -4.61 1.58
C SER A 7 -12.15 -4.25 1.23
N LEU A 8 -11.24 -4.25 2.20
CA LEU A 8 -9.83 -3.95 1.99
C LEU A 8 -9.13 -5.07 1.23
N ILE A 9 -9.38 -6.35 1.57
CA ILE A 9 -8.85 -7.49 0.83
C ILE A 9 -9.38 -7.47 -0.60
N HIS A 10 -10.68 -7.22 -0.81
CA HIS A 10 -11.25 -7.17 -2.15
C HIS A 10 -10.73 -6.00 -3.00
N THR A 11 -10.51 -4.83 -2.39
CA THR A 11 -9.92 -3.67 -3.08
C THR A 11 -8.45 -3.92 -3.42
N CYS A 12 -7.71 -4.59 -2.53
CA CYS A 12 -6.31 -4.96 -2.78
C CYS A 12 -6.20 -6.04 -3.88
N GLU A 13 -7.10 -7.03 -3.90
CA GLU A 13 -7.23 -7.99 -5.01
C GLU A 13 -7.54 -7.28 -6.35
N LEU A 14 -8.44 -6.30 -6.33
CA LEU A 14 -8.80 -5.50 -7.53
C LEU A 14 -7.63 -4.65 -8.04
N CYS A 15 -6.79 -4.13 -7.15
CA CYS A 15 -5.56 -3.42 -7.50
C CYS A 15 -4.38 -4.38 -7.78
N GLY A 16 -4.54 -5.69 -7.60
CA GLY A 16 -3.45 -6.67 -7.70
C GLY A 16 -2.35 -6.50 -6.65
N ALA A 17 -2.60 -5.68 -5.62
CA ALA A 17 -1.66 -5.42 -4.54
C ALA A 17 -1.92 -6.39 -3.40
N ASN A 18 -0.87 -7.01 -2.86
CA ASN A 18 -1.03 -7.84 -1.68
C ASN A 18 -1.21 -6.92 -0.46
N PRO A 19 -2.36 -6.97 0.26
CA PRO A 19 -2.62 -6.09 1.40
C PRO A 19 -1.58 -6.26 2.52
N PHE A 20 -1.05 -7.48 2.70
CA PHE A 20 -0.04 -7.75 3.70
C PHE A 20 1.31 -7.13 3.34
N ASP A 21 1.66 -7.20 2.06
CA ASP A 21 2.87 -6.59 1.51
C ASP A 21 2.78 -5.07 1.60
N TYR A 22 1.65 -4.50 1.20
CA TYR A 22 1.38 -3.07 1.32
C TYR A 22 1.50 -2.55 2.75
N LEU A 23 0.91 -3.24 3.74
CA LEU A 23 1.04 -2.85 5.15
C LEU A 23 2.47 -3.01 5.67
N THR A 24 3.18 -4.05 5.24
CA THR A 24 4.58 -4.27 5.61
C THR A 24 5.48 -3.15 5.09
N GLU A 25 5.28 -2.72 3.86
CA GLU A 25 6.06 -1.66 3.23
C GLU A 25 5.68 -0.27 3.78
N LEU A 26 4.41 -0.04 4.11
CA LEU A 26 3.98 1.16 4.85
C LEU A 26 4.64 1.25 6.22
N GLU A 27 4.77 0.14 6.94
CA GLU A 27 5.42 0.12 8.26
C GLU A 27 6.92 0.35 8.15
N ARG A 28 7.58 -0.23 7.14
CA ARG A 28 9.02 -0.03 6.86
C ARG A 28 9.36 1.38 6.40
N HIS A 29 8.48 1.99 5.62
CA HIS A 29 8.67 3.32 5.03
C HIS A 29 7.76 4.38 5.65
N ALA A 30 7.41 4.21 6.94
CA ALA A 30 6.51 5.12 7.65
C ALA A 30 6.99 6.59 7.64
N ASP A 31 8.32 6.80 7.66
CA ASP A 31 8.91 8.13 7.59
C ASP A 31 8.72 8.77 6.20
N GLU A 32 8.88 8.01 5.13
CA GLU A 32 8.66 8.46 3.74
C GLU A 32 7.18 8.64 3.41
N LEU A 33 6.33 7.77 3.95
CA LEU A 33 4.87 7.91 3.92
C LEU A 33 4.43 9.24 4.56
N THR A 34 5.03 9.60 5.69
CA THR A 34 4.72 10.85 6.40
C THR A 34 5.12 12.07 5.55
N ALA A 35 6.21 11.95 4.78
CA ALA A 35 6.65 13.00 3.86
C ALA A 35 5.77 13.10 2.59
N ASN A 36 5.41 11.97 1.97
CA ASN A 36 4.70 11.92 0.68
C ASN A 36 3.57 10.87 0.65
N PRO A 37 2.46 11.09 1.35
CA PRO A 37 1.40 10.08 1.49
C PRO A 37 0.68 9.70 0.19
N ARG A 38 0.80 10.53 -0.87
CA ARG A 38 0.18 10.26 -2.17
C ARG A 38 0.92 9.20 -2.99
N ASP A 39 2.24 9.08 -2.79
CA ASP A 39 3.09 8.14 -3.52
C ASP A 39 3.07 6.75 -2.89
N TRP A 40 2.67 6.68 -1.62
CA TRP A 40 2.51 5.44 -0.85
C TRP A 40 1.07 4.92 -0.83
N MET A 41 0.21 5.41 -1.71
CA MET A 41 -1.12 4.82 -1.91
C MET A 41 -1.01 3.37 -2.45
N PRO A 42 -1.99 2.49 -2.23
CA PRO A 42 -1.89 1.07 -2.58
C PRO A 42 -1.77 0.80 -4.09
N TRP A 43 -2.06 1.78 -4.94
CA TRP A 43 -1.86 1.72 -6.40
C TRP A 43 -0.55 2.38 -6.87
N ASN A 44 0.14 3.13 -6.02
CA ASN A 44 1.38 3.87 -6.36
C ASN A 44 2.62 3.32 -5.65
N TYR A 45 2.45 2.67 -4.48
CA TYR A 45 3.58 2.24 -3.64
C TYR A 45 4.53 1.30 -4.38
N GLN A 46 4.04 0.45 -5.28
CA GLN A 46 4.89 -0.44 -6.10
C GLN A 46 5.83 0.35 -7.03
N ALA A 47 5.37 1.47 -7.59
CA ALA A 47 6.21 2.35 -8.40
C ALA A 47 7.23 3.10 -7.53
N THR A 48 6.84 3.48 -6.31
CA THR A 48 7.73 4.09 -5.31
C THR A 48 8.83 3.09 -4.88
N LEU A 49 8.48 1.83 -4.65
CA LEU A 49 9.40 0.73 -4.32
C LEU A 49 10.32 0.35 -5.49
N ALA A 50 9.84 0.48 -6.73
CA ALA A 50 10.67 0.23 -7.91
C ALA A 50 11.81 1.27 -8.04
N GLY A 51 11.69 2.42 -7.37
CA GLY A 51 12.66 3.51 -7.38
C GLY A 51 12.75 4.20 -8.75
N PRO A 52 13.04 5.51 -8.80
CA PRO A 52 13.54 6.09 -10.03
C PRO A 52 14.92 5.47 -10.32
N ALA A 53 15.06 4.87 -11.51
CA ALA A 53 16.34 4.33 -12.01
C ALA A 53 17.47 5.37 -12.01
#